data_AF-A0A0F4T5T2-F1
#
_entry.id   AF-A0A0F4T5T2-F1
#
_cell.length_a   1.000
_cell.length_b   1.000
_cell.length_c   1.000
_cell.angle_alpha   90.00
_cell.angle_beta   90.00
_cell.angle_gamma   90.00
#
_symmetry.space_group_name_H-M   'P 1'
#
loop_
_entity.id
_entity.type
_entity.pdbx_description
1 polymer ?
#
loop_
_entity_poly.entity_id
_entity_poly.type
_entity_poly.pdbx_seq_one_letter_code
_entity_poly.pdbx_strand_id
1 'polypeptide(L)'
;MLIPVILSGGAGTRLWPVSREGHPKPFMALPDGQSLLGKTYRRAADLLDGWGDIVTVTNREYYFQSKDHFRDAHLGRHRGHFLLEPTGRNTAPAIAAAALSLQALHGDDAIMLVMPADHLIVNVDALKDAVEHAVTLARRGHLVTFGVVPTAPETGFGYIEAGTSLDDKGAASVRRFVEKPDLQTATHYVESGNFLWNSGMFCFSVASLLAELQTHAPALLEQTQTCMTASAAVENAGSLQQELSPALFGEIMDISIDYALMERSDKVVVVPARFDWSDIGSWSAVAALVPADAQNNRAVGESIFIDSHDNFVQSDNRLVATVGVDNLIIVDTADAVLVAHADRAQDVRRVARQLKDKEHEAYRLHRTVSRPWGTYTVLEEGPRFKIKRIVVKPGAKLSLQMHHHRNEHWVVVEGMAKVTNNGTGTHLVAKNESTFIAAGHKHRLENPGVIDLVIIEVQSGEYLGEDDIVRFEDQYGRTV
;
A
#
# COMPACT_ATOMS: atom_id res chain seq x y z
N MET A 1 5.42 -6.89 -25.36
CA MET A 1 4.20 -6.25 -24.82
C MET A 1 4.55 -5.50 -23.53
N LEU A 2 3.98 -4.34 -23.24
CA LEU A 2 4.22 -3.62 -21.96
C LEU A 2 3.28 -4.15 -20.88
N ILE A 3 3.78 -4.37 -19.67
CA ILE A 3 3.03 -4.86 -18.52
C ILE A 3 3.44 -4.09 -17.26
N PRO A 4 2.56 -3.28 -16.66
CA PRO A 4 2.81 -2.63 -15.38
C PRO A 4 2.93 -3.65 -14.25
N VAL A 5 3.95 -3.45 -13.40
CA VAL A 5 4.20 -4.20 -12.17
C VAL A 5 4.23 -3.22 -11.01
N ILE A 6 3.18 -3.24 -10.21
CA ILE A 6 3.00 -2.34 -9.08
C ILE A 6 3.54 -3.01 -7.82
N LEU A 7 4.56 -2.40 -7.20
CA LEU A 7 5.08 -2.83 -5.91
C LEU A 7 4.32 -2.12 -4.80
N SER A 8 3.47 -2.86 -4.09
CA SER A 8 2.62 -2.36 -3.01
C SER A 8 3.13 -2.87 -1.67
N GLY A 9 4.22 -2.27 -1.19
CA GLY A 9 4.81 -2.51 0.12
C GLY A 9 4.99 -1.21 0.92
N GLY A 10 5.44 -1.34 2.17
CA GLY A 10 5.87 -0.22 3.01
C GLY A 10 4.84 0.24 4.04
N ALA A 11 5.18 0.15 5.32
CA ALA A 11 4.30 0.51 6.45
C ALA A 11 3.98 2.02 6.56
N GLY A 12 4.74 2.90 5.90
CA GLY A 12 4.42 4.33 5.82
C GLY A 12 4.62 5.15 7.09
N THR A 13 5.47 4.73 8.03
CA THR A 13 5.54 5.26 9.42
C THR A 13 5.71 6.77 9.62
N ARG A 14 6.15 7.51 8.59
CA ARG A 14 6.27 8.99 8.62
C ARG A 14 4.93 9.72 8.50
N LEU A 15 3.88 9.01 8.07
CA LEU A 15 2.53 9.55 7.87
C LEU A 15 1.56 9.07 8.96
N TRP A 16 2.07 8.62 10.10
CA TRP A 16 1.26 8.47 11.31
C TRP A 16 0.66 9.86 11.64
N PRO A 17 -0.61 9.98 12.05
CA PRO A 17 -1.53 8.96 12.51
C PRO A 17 -2.46 8.43 11.42
N VAL A 18 -2.19 8.64 10.13
CA VAL A 18 -3.03 8.03 9.07
C VAL A 18 -2.46 6.69 8.61
N SER A 19 -1.14 6.55 8.48
CA SER A 19 -0.55 5.24 8.23
C SER A 19 -0.57 4.36 9.48
N ARG A 20 -0.92 3.09 9.32
CA ARG A 20 -0.86 2.03 10.35
C ARG A 20 -0.25 0.77 9.74
N GLU A 21 0.18 -0.18 10.57
CA GLU A 21 0.62 -1.50 10.08
C GLU A 21 -0.45 -2.19 9.22
N GLY A 22 -1.72 -2.16 9.66
CA GLY A 22 -2.85 -2.73 8.92
C GLY A 22 -3.41 -1.83 7.81
N HIS A 23 -2.95 -0.58 7.71
CA HIS A 23 -3.35 0.39 6.69
C HIS A 23 -2.12 1.18 6.21
N PRO A 24 -1.22 0.53 5.44
CA PRO A 24 0.01 1.14 4.98
C PRO A 24 -0.26 2.29 3.99
N LYS A 25 0.80 3.06 3.74
CA LYS A 25 0.78 4.27 2.89
C LYS A 25 0.09 4.09 1.53
N PRO A 26 0.26 3.00 0.76
CA PRO A 26 -0.43 2.86 -0.53
C PRO A 26 -1.95 3.00 -0.44
N PHE A 27 -2.56 2.68 0.70
CA PHE A 27 -4.01 2.78 0.93
C PHE A 27 -4.45 4.13 1.52
N MET A 28 -3.51 5.04 1.81
CA MET A 28 -3.82 6.37 2.30
C MET A 28 -4.60 7.15 1.24
N ALA A 29 -5.73 7.73 1.63
CA ALA A 29 -6.46 8.68 0.81
C ALA A 29 -5.76 10.04 0.81
N LEU A 30 -5.60 10.62 -0.36
CA LEU A 30 -5.15 12.00 -0.53
C LEU A 30 -6.33 12.97 -0.37
N PRO A 31 -6.08 14.29 -0.29
CA PRO A 31 -7.14 15.29 -0.11
C PRO A 31 -8.26 15.26 -1.17
N ASP A 32 -8.01 14.65 -2.34
CA ASP A 32 -9.01 14.47 -3.40
C ASP A 32 -9.86 13.19 -3.24
N GLY A 33 -9.74 12.50 -2.10
CA GLY A 33 -10.49 11.30 -1.74
C GLY A 33 -9.99 10.01 -2.38
N GLN A 34 -8.93 10.05 -3.19
CA GLN A 34 -8.40 8.87 -3.87
C GLN A 34 -7.17 8.33 -3.16
N SER A 35 -7.02 7.00 -3.12
CA SER A 35 -5.81 6.39 -2.57
C SER A 35 -4.62 6.47 -3.54
N LEU A 36 -3.40 6.47 -2.99
CA LEU A 36 -2.17 6.42 -3.78
C LEU A 36 -2.15 5.19 -4.70
N LEU A 37 -2.50 4.01 -4.19
CA LEU A 37 -2.58 2.78 -4.98
C LEU A 37 -3.65 2.88 -6.08
N GLY A 38 -4.83 3.43 -5.76
CA GLY A 38 -5.90 3.64 -6.75
C GLY A 38 -5.48 4.58 -7.87
N LYS A 39 -4.73 5.65 -7.56
CA LYS A 39 -4.13 6.52 -8.56
C LYS A 39 -3.09 5.80 -9.41
N THR A 40 -2.22 4.99 -8.79
CA THR A 40 -1.22 4.19 -9.51
C THR A 40 -1.87 3.19 -10.47
N TYR A 41 -2.97 2.54 -10.05
CA TYR A 41 -3.73 1.65 -10.92
C TYR A 41 -4.27 2.35 -12.17
N ARG A 42 -4.84 3.55 -12.03
CA ARG A 42 -5.33 4.31 -13.18
C ARG A 42 -4.21 4.73 -14.11
N ARG A 43 -3.10 5.24 -13.57
CA ARG A 43 -1.91 5.56 -14.39
C ARG A 43 -1.39 4.34 -15.14
N ALA A 44 -1.28 3.20 -14.47
CA ALA A 44 -0.86 1.93 -15.08
C ALA A 44 -1.79 1.50 -16.23
N ALA A 45 -3.12 1.64 -16.03
CA ALA A 45 -4.10 1.35 -17.06
C ALA A 45 -4.04 2.33 -18.25
N ASP A 46 -3.76 3.61 -17.99
CA ASP A 46 -3.63 4.64 -19.03
C ASP A 46 -2.39 4.45 -19.92
N LEU A 47 -1.38 3.70 -19.45
CA LEU A 47 -0.19 3.31 -20.22
C LEU A 47 -0.43 2.11 -21.15
N LEU A 48 -1.58 1.43 -21.03
CA LEU A 48 -1.90 0.24 -21.79
C LEU A 48 -2.91 0.53 -22.90
N ASP A 49 -2.55 0.12 -24.12
CA ASP A 49 -3.46 0.10 -25.26
C ASP A 49 -4.35 -1.15 -25.20
N GLY A 50 -5.64 -0.98 -24.89
CA GLY A 50 -6.62 -2.07 -24.90
C GLY A 50 -6.59 -2.96 -23.64
N TRP A 51 -6.75 -4.27 -23.83
CA TRP A 51 -6.78 -5.24 -22.73
C TRP A 51 -5.36 -5.61 -22.30
N GLY A 52 -5.12 -5.71 -21.00
CA GLY A 52 -3.81 -6.09 -20.47
C GLY A 52 -3.81 -6.41 -18.99
N ASP A 53 -2.76 -7.10 -18.56
CA ASP A 53 -2.52 -7.41 -17.15
C ASP A 53 -1.92 -6.21 -16.42
N ILE A 54 -2.35 -6.01 -15.19
CA ILE A 54 -1.67 -5.15 -14.22
C ILE A 54 -1.27 -6.04 -13.06
N VAL A 55 0.04 -6.24 -12.90
CA VAL A 55 0.58 -7.05 -11.82
C VAL A 55 0.69 -6.19 -10.56
N THR A 56 0.24 -6.71 -9.43
CA THR A 56 0.46 -6.13 -8.10
C THR A 56 1.22 -7.15 -7.27
N VAL A 57 2.43 -6.80 -6.84
CA VAL A 57 3.17 -7.54 -5.82
C VAL A 57 2.90 -6.89 -4.48
N THR A 58 2.28 -7.64 -3.55
CA THR A 58 1.83 -7.10 -2.26
C THR A 58 1.89 -8.17 -1.19
N ASN A 59 1.97 -7.77 0.08
CA ASN A 59 1.81 -8.72 1.17
C ASN A 59 0.42 -9.39 1.13
N ARG A 60 0.37 -10.68 1.48
CA ARG A 60 -0.85 -11.50 1.56
C ARG A 60 -1.95 -10.88 2.43
N GLU A 61 -1.58 -10.20 3.51
CA GLU A 61 -2.49 -9.52 4.43
C GLU A 61 -3.22 -8.35 3.76
N TYR A 62 -2.60 -7.73 2.77
CA TYR A 62 -3.13 -6.58 2.06
C TYR A 62 -3.89 -6.94 0.77
N TYR A 63 -3.86 -8.21 0.34
CA TYR A 63 -4.49 -8.66 -0.91
C TYR A 63 -5.92 -8.14 -1.11
N PHE A 64 -6.79 -8.31 -0.11
CA PHE A 64 -8.20 -7.94 -0.24
C PHE A 64 -8.38 -6.42 -0.34
N GLN A 65 -7.56 -5.63 0.36
CA GLN A 65 -7.57 -4.17 0.24
C GLN A 65 -7.08 -3.74 -1.14
N SER A 66 -5.97 -4.31 -1.62
CA SER A 66 -5.46 -4.04 -2.97
C SER A 66 -6.46 -4.43 -4.05
N LYS A 67 -7.16 -5.56 -3.89
CA LYS A 67 -8.21 -6.02 -4.81
C LYS A 67 -9.42 -5.09 -4.81
N ASP A 68 -9.85 -4.62 -3.64
CA ASP A 68 -10.92 -3.62 -3.53
C ASP A 68 -10.51 -2.32 -4.24
N HIS A 69 -9.31 -1.79 -3.98
CA HIS A 69 -8.80 -0.59 -4.67
C HIS A 69 -8.66 -0.76 -6.19
N PHE A 70 -8.28 -1.96 -6.66
CA PHE A 70 -8.23 -2.27 -8.09
C PHE A 70 -9.63 -2.23 -8.71
N ARG A 71 -10.63 -2.83 -8.04
CA ARG A 71 -12.04 -2.80 -8.48
C ARG A 71 -12.58 -1.36 -8.50
N ASP A 72 -12.34 -0.60 -7.44
CA ASP A 72 -12.85 0.76 -7.26
C ASP A 72 -12.16 1.77 -8.20
N ALA A 73 -11.00 1.41 -8.76
CA ALA A 73 -10.39 2.17 -9.86
C ALA A 73 -11.14 2.00 -11.19
N HIS A 74 -12.13 1.11 -11.27
CA HIS A 74 -13.01 0.89 -12.44
C HIS A 74 -12.25 0.63 -13.75
N LEU A 75 -11.19 -0.16 -13.67
CA LEU A 75 -10.28 -0.40 -14.79
C LEU A 75 -10.84 -1.32 -15.89
N GLY A 76 -12.02 -1.92 -15.69
CA GLY A 76 -12.88 -2.61 -16.66
C GLY A 76 -12.21 -3.63 -17.60
N ARG A 77 -11.43 -3.12 -18.55
CA ARG A 77 -10.68 -3.86 -19.57
C ARG A 77 -9.35 -4.44 -19.09
N HIS A 78 -8.96 -4.25 -17.84
CA HIS A 78 -7.69 -4.75 -17.31
C HIS A 78 -7.89 -5.88 -16.31
N ARG A 79 -7.07 -6.92 -16.43
CA ARG A 79 -7.07 -8.05 -15.49
C ARG A 79 -6.10 -7.75 -14.35
N GLY A 80 -6.58 -7.88 -13.12
CA GLY A 80 -5.73 -7.81 -11.93
C GLY A 80 -4.96 -9.11 -11.76
N HIS A 81 -3.64 -9.03 -11.65
CA HIS A 81 -2.76 -10.16 -11.36
C HIS A 81 -2.03 -9.90 -10.04
N PHE A 82 -2.28 -10.69 -9.00
CA PHE A 82 -1.76 -10.46 -7.66
C PHE A 82 -0.75 -11.53 -7.26
N LEU A 83 0.50 -11.12 -7.03
CA LEU A 83 1.53 -11.94 -6.40
C LEU A 83 1.57 -11.60 -4.92
N LEU A 84 1.31 -12.60 -4.07
CA LEU A 84 1.10 -12.40 -2.64
C LEU A 84 2.32 -12.85 -1.84
N GLU A 85 3.06 -11.89 -1.32
CA GLU A 85 4.20 -12.12 -0.47
C GLU A 85 3.74 -12.52 0.95
N PRO A 86 4.22 -13.64 1.52
CA PRO A 86 3.90 -14.02 2.89
C PRO A 86 4.61 -13.14 3.92
N THR A 87 5.76 -12.57 3.55
CA THR A 87 6.56 -11.65 4.36
C THR A 87 7.32 -10.70 3.44
N GLY A 88 7.67 -9.51 3.92
CA GLY A 88 8.43 -8.56 3.13
C GLY A 88 9.90 -8.98 2.96
N ARG A 89 10.39 -9.00 1.72
CA ARG A 89 11.80 -9.27 1.37
C ARG A 89 12.43 -8.19 0.48
N ASN A 90 11.87 -6.97 0.52
CA ASN A 90 12.30 -5.80 -0.26
C ASN A 90 12.11 -6.02 -1.79
N THR A 91 12.63 -5.12 -2.63
CA THR A 91 12.19 -5.02 -4.02
C THR A 91 12.77 -6.06 -4.97
N ALA A 92 13.96 -6.62 -4.72
CA ALA A 92 14.56 -7.57 -5.67
C ALA A 92 13.78 -8.89 -5.75
N PRO A 93 13.41 -9.57 -4.64
CA PRO A 93 12.59 -10.78 -4.69
C PRO A 93 11.22 -10.55 -5.31
N ALA A 94 10.58 -9.41 -4.99
CA ALA A 94 9.29 -9.02 -5.55
C ALA A 94 9.34 -8.85 -7.08
N ILE A 95 10.36 -8.14 -7.59
CA ILE A 95 10.56 -7.92 -9.03
C ILE A 95 10.95 -9.23 -9.74
N ALA A 96 11.80 -10.06 -9.13
CA ALA A 96 12.17 -11.36 -9.69
C ALA A 96 10.95 -12.30 -9.79
N ALA A 97 10.12 -12.36 -8.74
CA ALA A 97 8.87 -13.15 -8.75
C ALA A 97 7.91 -12.66 -9.85
N ALA A 98 7.76 -11.33 -10.00
CA ALA A 98 6.98 -10.76 -11.10
C ALA A 98 7.54 -11.13 -12.47
N ALA A 99 8.86 -11.07 -12.67
CA ALA A 99 9.50 -11.41 -13.93
C ALA A 99 9.28 -12.87 -14.32
N LEU A 100 9.43 -13.80 -13.37
CA LEU A 100 9.19 -15.22 -13.60
C LEU A 100 7.72 -15.53 -13.89
N SER A 101 6.80 -14.87 -13.20
CA SER A 101 5.37 -15.01 -13.48
C SER A 101 5.01 -14.48 -14.88
N LEU A 102 5.56 -13.33 -15.26
CA LEU A 102 5.36 -12.75 -16.60
C LEU A 102 6.02 -13.58 -17.70
N GLN A 103 7.20 -14.16 -17.44
CA GLN A 103 7.87 -15.07 -18.36
C GLN A 103 6.96 -16.26 -18.70
N ALA A 104 6.36 -16.88 -17.67
CA ALA A 104 5.48 -18.04 -17.84
C ALA A 104 4.20 -17.72 -18.61
N LEU A 105 3.65 -16.51 -18.46
CA LEU A 105 2.37 -16.11 -19.08
C LEU A 105 2.53 -15.48 -20.47
N HIS A 106 3.58 -14.68 -20.66
CA HIS A 106 3.72 -13.76 -21.79
C HIS A 106 5.03 -13.92 -22.58
N GLY A 107 5.95 -14.76 -22.08
CA GLY A 107 7.25 -15.02 -22.71
C GLY A 107 8.33 -13.97 -22.39
N ASP A 108 9.52 -14.25 -22.91
CA ASP A 108 10.76 -13.51 -22.62
C ASP A 108 10.76 -12.05 -23.12
N ASP A 109 10.00 -11.77 -24.20
CA ASP A 109 9.90 -10.46 -24.85
C ASP A 109 8.90 -9.51 -24.16
N ALA A 110 8.29 -9.93 -23.05
CA ALA A 110 7.47 -9.05 -22.23
C ALA A 110 8.34 -7.92 -21.64
N ILE A 111 7.83 -6.70 -21.68
CA ILE A 111 8.46 -5.52 -21.08
C ILE A 111 7.70 -5.22 -19.81
N MET A 112 8.38 -5.26 -18.67
CA MET A 112 7.82 -4.89 -17.39
C MET A 112 8.15 -3.45 -17.03
N LEU A 113 7.13 -2.70 -16.61
CA LEU A 113 7.30 -1.38 -16.01
C LEU A 113 7.02 -1.48 -14.52
N VAL A 114 8.07 -1.45 -13.72
CA VAL A 114 8.00 -1.49 -12.25
C VAL A 114 7.64 -0.10 -11.72
N MET A 115 6.57 -0.01 -10.94
CA MET A 115 6.03 1.22 -10.37
C MET A 115 5.78 1.07 -8.87
N PRO A 116 6.33 1.93 -8.01
CA PRO A 116 5.93 1.98 -6.61
C PRO A 116 4.46 2.41 -6.48
N ALA A 117 3.72 1.75 -5.59
CA ALA A 117 2.29 2.00 -5.39
C ALA A 117 1.99 3.37 -4.75
N ASP A 118 2.99 3.98 -4.12
CA ASP A 118 2.87 5.10 -3.18
C ASP A 118 3.48 6.41 -3.68
N HIS A 119 3.69 6.53 -5.00
CA HIS A 119 4.14 7.77 -5.65
C HIS A 119 2.96 8.59 -6.20
N LEU A 120 3.12 9.91 -6.18
CA LEU A 120 2.23 10.84 -6.85
C LEU A 120 2.90 11.38 -8.13
N ILE A 121 2.17 11.25 -9.23
CA ILE A 121 2.50 11.74 -10.58
C ILE A 121 1.16 12.21 -11.14
N VAL A 122 1.05 13.49 -11.49
CA VAL A 122 -0.17 14.12 -12.01
C VAL A 122 -0.13 14.21 -13.53
N ASN A 123 1.03 14.54 -14.11
CA ASN A 123 1.24 14.66 -15.56
C ASN A 123 1.44 13.28 -16.20
N VAL A 124 0.33 12.62 -16.48
CA VAL A 124 0.30 11.28 -17.10
C VAL A 124 0.85 11.28 -18.53
N ASP A 125 0.72 12.37 -19.28
CA ASP A 125 1.23 12.45 -20.65
C ASP A 125 2.77 12.49 -20.67
N ALA A 126 3.39 13.27 -19.79
CA ALA A 126 4.85 13.25 -19.64
C ALA A 126 5.37 11.90 -19.11
N LEU A 127 4.57 11.19 -18.30
CA LEU A 127 4.87 9.81 -17.90
C LEU A 127 4.83 8.87 -19.10
N LYS A 128 3.81 8.95 -19.96
CA LYS A 128 3.71 8.15 -21.20
C LYS A 128 4.93 8.33 -22.08
N ASP A 129 5.32 9.57 -22.35
CA ASP A 129 6.50 9.89 -23.18
C ASP A 129 7.79 9.24 -22.62
N ALA A 130 7.99 9.35 -21.30
CA ALA A 130 9.14 8.74 -20.63
C ALA A 130 9.10 7.21 -20.67
N VAL A 131 7.91 6.61 -20.50
CA VAL A 131 7.72 5.15 -20.55
C VAL A 131 7.97 4.64 -21.97
N GLU A 132 7.48 5.30 -23.01
CA GLU A 132 7.73 4.90 -24.41
C GLU A 132 9.23 4.91 -24.75
N HIS A 133 9.95 5.93 -24.26
CA HIS A 133 11.39 6.00 -24.38
C HIS A 133 12.08 4.85 -23.64
N ALA A 134 11.69 4.60 -22.40
CA ALA A 134 12.21 3.49 -21.59
C ALA A 134 11.93 2.12 -22.23
N VAL A 135 10.72 1.89 -22.77
CA VAL A 135 10.35 0.65 -23.48
C VAL A 135 11.26 0.42 -24.69
N THR A 136 11.58 1.49 -25.43
CA THR A 136 12.49 1.41 -26.59
C THR A 136 13.89 0.95 -26.18
N LEU A 137 14.42 1.45 -25.07
CA LEU A 137 15.72 1.06 -24.54
C LEU A 137 15.70 -0.35 -23.92
N ALA A 138 14.64 -0.69 -23.19
CA ALA A 138 14.45 -2.02 -22.59
C ALA A 138 14.40 -3.13 -23.65
N ARG A 139 13.76 -2.87 -24.80
CA ARG A 139 13.76 -3.79 -25.96
C ARG A 139 15.15 -4.00 -26.57
N ARG A 140 16.10 -3.09 -26.34
CA ARG A 140 17.50 -3.23 -26.74
C ARG A 140 18.36 -3.92 -25.67
N GLY A 141 17.75 -4.37 -24.58
CA GLY A 141 18.40 -5.09 -23.50
C GLY A 141 18.97 -4.22 -22.39
N HIS A 142 18.63 -2.93 -22.35
CA HIS A 142 19.03 -2.05 -21.25
C HIS A 142 18.16 -2.26 -20.02
N LEU A 143 18.76 -2.04 -18.85
CA LEU A 143 18.04 -1.95 -17.58
C LEU A 143 17.71 -0.49 -17.29
N VAL A 144 16.47 -0.06 -17.55
CA VAL A 144 16.12 1.36 -17.51
C VAL A 144 15.63 1.75 -16.12
N THR A 145 16.16 2.85 -15.58
CA THR A 145 15.62 3.57 -14.41
C THR A 145 15.16 4.97 -14.83
N PHE A 146 14.28 5.58 -14.03
CA PHE A 146 13.77 6.94 -14.29
C PHE A 146 14.35 7.92 -13.28
N GLY A 147 15.06 8.93 -13.78
CA GLY A 147 15.73 9.94 -12.97
C GLY A 147 14.97 11.27 -12.96
N VAL A 148 14.47 11.69 -11.80
CA VAL A 148 13.76 12.98 -11.64
C VAL A 148 14.77 14.11 -11.48
N VAL A 149 14.55 15.24 -12.14
CA VAL A 149 15.44 16.41 -12.02
C VAL A 149 15.36 16.98 -10.59
N PRO A 150 16.48 17.02 -9.83
CA PRO A 150 16.48 17.55 -8.48
C PRO A 150 16.12 19.03 -8.45
N THR A 151 15.19 19.41 -7.58
CA THR A 151 14.81 20.82 -7.35
C THR A 151 15.32 21.34 -6.01
N ALA A 152 15.87 20.47 -5.17
CA ALA A 152 16.42 20.77 -3.86
C ALA A 152 17.49 19.72 -3.48
N PRO A 153 18.37 19.99 -2.51
CA PRO A 153 19.35 19.02 -2.01
C PRO A 153 18.71 18.02 -1.03
N GLU A 154 17.77 17.22 -1.52
CA GLU A 154 17.02 16.28 -0.69
C GLU A 154 17.92 15.13 -0.21
N THR A 155 17.92 14.85 1.09
CA THR A 155 18.77 13.80 1.71
C THR A 155 18.02 12.49 1.90
N GLY A 156 16.70 12.52 1.77
CA GLY A 156 15.84 11.34 1.87
C GLY A 156 15.84 10.44 0.62
N PHE A 157 16.35 10.92 -0.52
CA PHE A 157 16.30 10.24 -1.81
C PHE A 157 17.64 9.59 -2.19
N GLY A 158 17.55 8.55 -3.04
CA GLY A 158 18.68 8.07 -3.81
C GLY A 158 18.96 9.00 -4.99
N TYR A 159 20.22 9.11 -5.39
CA TYR A 159 20.68 9.86 -6.56
C TYR A 159 21.32 8.93 -7.58
N ILE A 160 21.23 9.31 -8.84
CA ILE A 160 21.78 8.61 -10.01
C ILE A 160 22.75 9.57 -10.68
N GLU A 161 24.02 9.20 -10.77
CA GLU A 161 24.98 9.97 -11.57
C GLU A 161 24.87 9.58 -13.04
N ALA A 162 24.41 10.51 -13.88
CA ALA A 162 24.34 10.31 -15.31
C ALA A 162 25.73 10.32 -15.96
N GLY A 163 25.95 9.37 -16.84
CA GLY A 163 27.18 9.14 -17.58
C GLY A 163 27.11 9.63 -19.01
N THR A 164 27.50 8.76 -19.94
CA THR A 164 27.55 9.08 -21.37
C THR A 164 26.14 9.10 -21.94
N SER A 165 25.80 10.13 -22.71
CA SER A 165 24.52 10.20 -23.42
C SER A 165 24.40 9.07 -24.45
N LEU A 166 23.23 8.42 -24.48
CA LEU A 166 22.88 7.37 -25.43
C LEU A 166 22.08 7.92 -26.62
N ASP A 167 21.35 9.02 -26.43
CA ASP A 167 20.50 9.61 -27.46
C ASP A 167 20.17 11.09 -27.20
N ASP A 168 19.58 11.72 -28.21
CA ASP A 168 19.17 13.14 -28.21
C ASP A 168 17.95 13.42 -27.31
N LYS A 169 17.30 12.37 -26.78
CA LYS A 169 16.19 12.50 -25.82
C LYS A 169 16.70 12.60 -24.37
N GLY A 170 18.01 12.43 -24.16
CA GLY A 170 18.68 12.64 -22.88
C GLY A 170 18.85 11.37 -22.06
N ALA A 171 18.61 10.18 -22.62
CA ALA A 171 19.01 8.95 -21.93
C ALA A 171 20.52 8.88 -21.79
N ALA A 172 21.01 8.37 -20.66
CA ALA A 172 22.43 8.26 -20.38
C ALA A 172 22.75 6.94 -19.66
N SER A 173 23.99 6.46 -19.77
CA SER A 173 24.46 5.36 -18.93
C SER A 173 24.48 5.80 -17.47
N VAL A 174 24.29 4.89 -16.53
CA VAL A 174 24.44 5.20 -15.11
C VAL A 174 25.88 4.95 -14.68
N ARG A 175 26.54 5.95 -14.10
CA ARG A 175 27.89 5.78 -13.54
C ARG A 175 27.85 5.13 -12.17
N ARG A 176 26.91 5.56 -11.33
CA ARG A 176 26.68 5.01 -10.00
C ARG A 176 25.33 5.45 -9.45
N PHE A 177 24.85 4.67 -8.49
CA PHE A 177 23.79 5.06 -7.57
C PHE A 177 24.41 5.55 -6.26
N VAL A 178 23.74 6.49 -5.60
CA VAL A 178 24.13 7.00 -4.28
C VAL A 178 22.89 7.07 -3.41
N GLU A 179 22.85 6.30 -2.33
CA GLU A 179 21.69 6.26 -1.44
C GLU A 179 21.81 7.30 -0.30
N LYS A 180 20.82 8.20 -0.19
CA LYS A 180 20.63 9.12 0.94
C LYS A 180 21.91 9.87 1.37
N PRO A 181 22.47 10.73 0.51
CA PRO A 181 23.66 11.52 0.84
C PRO A 181 23.39 12.51 2.00
N ASP A 182 24.45 12.97 2.65
CA ASP A 182 24.36 14.12 3.55
C ASP A 182 24.02 15.41 2.77
N LEU A 183 23.57 16.45 3.48
CA LEU A 183 23.12 17.70 2.87
C LEU A 183 24.19 18.40 2.03
N GLN A 184 25.46 18.35 2.45
CA GLN A 184 26.56 18.98 1.71
C GLN A 184 26.78 18.26 0.38
N THR A 185 26.80 16.93 0.44
CA THR A 185 26.92 16.07 -0.74
C THR A 185 25.73 16.23 -1.68
N ALA A 186 24.49 16.27 -1.15
CA ALA A 186 23.29 16.51 -1.94
C ALA A 186 23.31 17.88 -2.64
N THR A 187 23.78 18.92 -1.95
CA THR A 187 23.95 20.26 -2.52
C THR A 187 24.90 20.23 -3.72
N HIS A 188 26.05 19.56 -3.57
CA HIS A 188 26.99 19.38 -4.67
C HIS A 188 26.39 18.64 -5.88
N TYR A 189 25.58 17.61 -5.64
CA TYR A 189 24.91 16.85 -6.70
C TYR A 189 23.91 17.69 -7.51
N VAL A 190 23.17 18.56 -6.83
CA VAL A 190 22.25 19.49 -7.50
C VAL A 190 23.04 20.51 -8.32
N GLU A 191 24.11 21.08 -7.75
CA GLU A 191 24.95 22.09 -8.41
C GLU A 191 25.69 21.54 -9.63
N SER A 192 26.10 20.28 -9.62
CA SER A 192 26.84 19.67 -10.73
C SER A 192 25.96 19.39 -11.96
N GLY A 193 24.64 19.34 -11.80
CA GLY A 193 23.66 19.20 -12.88
C GLY A 193 23.66 17.84 -13.60
N ASN A 194 24.52 16.90 -13.19
CA ASN A 194 24.62 15.56 -13.76
C ASN A 194 24.04 14.46 -12.86
N PHE A 195 23.41 14.83 -11.74
CA PHE A 195 22.69 13.87 -10.90
C PHE A 195 21.18 14.03 -11.04
N LEU A 196 20.49 12.89 -10.95
CA LEU A 196 19.04 12.78 -10.94
C LEU A 196 18.58 12.05 -9.67
N TRP A 197 17.38 12.34 -9.16
CA TRP A 197 16.80 11.53 -8.10
C TRP A 197 16.32 10.19 -8.65
N ASN A 198 16.63 9.11 -7.94
CA ASN A 198 16.10 7.78 -8.23
C ASN A 198 14.61 7.76 -7.88
N SER A 199 13.77 7.65 -8.90
CA SER A 199 12.31 7.58 -8.72
C SER A 199 11.82 6.22 -8.22
N GLY A 200 12.68 5.20 -8.10
CA GLY A 200 12.27 3.83 -7.76
C GLY A 200 11.42 3.13 -8.84
N MET A 201 11.21 3.77 -10.00
CA MET A 201 10.60 3.16 -11.17
C MET A 201 11.66 2.52 -12.06
N PHE A 202 11.30 1.41 -12.69
CA PHE A 202 12.18 0.70 -13.60
C PHE A 202 11.46 0.14 -14.81
N CYS A 203 12.16 -0.04 -15.92
CA CYS A 203 11.63 -0.66 -17.13
C CYS A 203 12.64 -1.65 -17.72
N PHE A 204 12.23 -2.90 -17.86
CA PHE A 204 13.08 -4.01 -18.29
C PHE A 204 12.35 -4.90 -19.28
N SER A 205 13.08 -5.56 -20.19
CA SER A 205 12.56 -6.82 -20.74
C SER A 205 12.71 -7.93 -19.70
N VAL A 206 11.76 -8.85 -19.65
CA VAL A 206 11.82 -10.03 -18.78
C VAL A 206 13.11 -10.81 -19.02
N ALA A 207 13.45 -11.04 -20.30
CA ALA A 207 14.70 -11.68 -20.70
C ALA A 207 15.95 -11.03 -20.09
N SER A 208 16.08 -9.70 -20.23
CA SER A 208 17.28 -8.99 -19.78
C SER A 208 17.37 -8.94 -18.26
N LEU A 209 16.26 -8.73 -17.57
CA LEU A 209 16.23 -8.76 -16.11
C LEU A 209 16.69 -10.14 -15.58
N LEU A 210 16.11 -11.22 -16.09
CA LEU A 210 16.44 -12.58 -15.61
C LEU A 210 17.89 -12.95 -15.95
N ALA A 211 18.39 -12.58 -17.13
CA ALA A 211 19.79 -12.82 -17.51
C ALA A 211 20.80 -12.05 -16.63
N GLU A 212 20.51 -10.79 -16.32
CA GLU A 212 21.36 -9.97 -15.46
C GLU A 212 21.30 -10.46 -13.99
N LEU A 213 20.11 -10.86 -13.50
CA LEU A 213 19.99 -11.51 -12.19
C LEU A 213 20.75 -12.84 -12.14
N GLN A 214 20.72 -13.66 -13.19
CA GLN A 214 21.48 -14.90 -13.26
C GLN A 214 23.00 -14.65 -13.15
N THR A 215 23.48 -13.49 -13.61
CA THR A 215 24.90 -13.12 -13.56
C THR A 215 25.28 -12.49 -12.21
N HIS A 216 24.48 -11.55 -11.71
CA HIS A 216 24.85 -10.72 -10.55
C HIS A 216 24.24 -11.19 -9.22
N ALA A 217 23.16 -11.97 -9.27
CA ALA A 217 22.43 -12.49 -8.11
C ALA A 217 21.82 -13.90 -8.36
N PRO A 218 22.61 -14.90 -8.82
CA PRO A 218 22.10 -16.21 -9.22
C PRO A 218 21.32 -16.93 -8.13
N ALA A 219 21.78 -16.86 -6.88
CA ALA A 219 21.10 -17.49 -5.74
C ALA A 219 19.70 -16.90 -5.50
N LEU A 220 19.53 -15.57 -5.63
CA LEU A 220 18.23 -14.93 -5.50
C LEU A 220 17.28 -15.43 -6.59
N LEU A 221 17.74 -15.52 -7.83
CA LEU A 221 16.93 -16.00 -8.95
C LEU A 221 16.52 -17.48 -8.75
N GLU A 222 17.45 -18.35 -8.37
CA GLU A 222 17.21 -19.78 -8.14
C GLU A 222 16.19 -20.02 -7.02
N GLN A 223 16.37 -19.34 -5.88
CA GLN A 223 15.45 -19.44 -4.75
C GLN A 223 14.05 -18.92 -5.12
N THR A 224 13.98 -17.81 -5.84
CA THR A 224 12.71 -17.25 -6.32
C THR A 224 12.03 -18.20 -7.31
N GLN A 225 12.77 -18.78 -8.26
CA GLN A 225 12.25 -19.78 -9.20
C GLN A 225 11.68 -21.00 -8.50
N THR A 226 12.39 -21.51 -7.48
CA THR A 226 11.93 -22.63 -6.67
C THR A 226 10.63 -22.29 -5.95
N CYS A 227 10.55 -21.10 -5.34
CA CYS A 227 9.35 -20.60 -4.70
C CYS A 227 8.17 -20.49 -5.69
N MET A 228 8.39 -19.88 -6.85
CA MET A 228 7.36 -19.70 -7.89
C MET A 228 6.83 -21.03 -8.41
N THR A 229 7.70 -22.00 -8.63
CA THR A 229 7.33 -23.34 -9.11
C THR A 229 6.47 -24.10 -8.09
N ALA A 230 6.74 -23.92 -6.80
CA ALA A 230 5.96 -24.51 -5.72
C ALA A 230 4.65 -23.75 -5.40
N SER A 231 4.45 -22.58 -5.99
CA SER A 231 3.32 -21.68 -5.69
C SER A 231 2.36 -21.63 -6.86
N ALA A 232 1.25 -22.38 -6.79
CA ALA A 232 0.30 -22.45 -7.90
C ALA A 232 -0.47 -21.13 -8.09
N ALA A 233 -0.64 -20.71 -9.34
CA ALA A 233 -1.52 -19.61 -9.70
C ALA A 233 -2.99 -20.10 -9.76
N VAL A 234 -3.90 -19.27 -9.27
CA VAL A 234 -5.34 -19.52 -9.19
C VAL A 234 -6.08 -18.34 -9.81
N GLU A 235 -6.98 -18.62 -10.74
CA GLU A 235 -7.85 -17.61 -11.33
C GLU A 235 -9.22 -17.60 -10.63
N ASN A 236 -9.64 -16.44 -10.14
CA ASN A 236 -10.91 -16.28 -9.45
C ASN A 236 -11.54 -14.91 -9.78
N ALA A 237 -12.80 -14.93 -10.20
CA ALA A 237 -13.60 -13.74 -10.50
C ALA A 237 -12.89 -12.73 -11.42
N GLY A 238 -12.21 -13.22 -12.46
CA GLY A 238 -11.48 -12.39 -13.43
C GLY A 238 -10.18 -11.77 -12.90
N SER A 239 -9.63 -12.31 -11.81
CA SER A 239 -8.29 -11.95 -11.31
C SER A 239 -7.41 -13.19 -11.20
N LEU A 240 -6.15 -13.06 -11.59
CA LEU A 240 -5.12 -14.09 -11.38
C LEU A 240 -4.43 -13.83 -10.05
N GLN A 241 -4.26 -14.87 -9.24
CA GLN A 241 -3.64 -14.78 -7.93
C GLN A 241 -2.58 -15.87 -7.79
N GLN A 242 -1.40 -15.54 -7.26
CA GLN A 242 -0.39 -16.53 -6.91
C GLN A 242 0.13 -16.21 -5.51
N GLU A 243 -0.16 -17.09 -4.55
CA GLU A 243 0.29 -16.95 -3.17
C GLU A 243 1.62 -17.66 -2.99
N LEU A 244 2.66 -16.89 -2.62
CA LEU A 244 4.02 -17.41 -2.57
C LEU A 244 4.23 -18.24 -1.30
N SER A 245 4.87 -19.40 -1.45
CA SER A 245 5.16 -20.32 -0.35
C SER A 245 5.87 -19.61 0.82
N PRO A 246 5.27 -19.57 2.03
CA PRO A 246 5.88 -18.95 3.21
C PRO A 246 7.25 -19.52 3.55
N ALA A 247 7.40 -20.85 3.46
CA ALA A 247 8.64 -21.53 3.78
C ALA A 247 9.75 -21.19 2.79
N LEU A 248 9.45 -21.13 1.48
CA LEU A 248 10.47 -20.89 0.46
C LEU A 248 10.78 -19.40 0.29
N PHE A 249 9.75 -18.55 0.25
CA PHE A 249 9.93 -17.11 0.13
C PHE A 249 10.61 -16.51 1.37
N GLY A 250 10.35 -17.11 2.54
CA GLY A 250 11.03 -16.78 3.79
C GLY A 250 12.54 -17.01 3.75
N GLU A 251 13.08 -17.83 2.87
CA GLU A 251 14.54 -18.08 2.79
C GLU A 251 15.23 -17.18 1.75
N ILE A 252 14.47 -16.41 0.96
CA ILE A 252 15.04 -15.50 -0.02
C ILE A 252 15.68 -14.31 0.70
N MET A 253 16.83 -13.86 0.19
CA MET A 253 17.54 -12.69 0.68
C MET A 253 16.64 -11.43 0.70
N ASP A 254 16.65 -10.71 1.82
CA ASP A 254 15.99 -9.41 1.96
C ASP A 254 16.90 -8.30 1.41
N ILE A 255 16.68 -7.90 0.15
CA ILE A 255 17.55 -6.97 -0.58
C ILE A 255 16.77 -6.17 -1.63
N SER A 256 17.11 -4.90 -1.82
CA SER A 256 16.52 -4.08 -2.88
C SER A 256 17.13 -4.40 -4.24
N ILE A 257 16.38 -4.14 -5.31
CA ILE A 257 16.85 -4.32 -6.68
C ILE A 257 18.04 -3.42 -7.01
N ASP A 258 18.10 -2.23 -6.40
CA ASP A 258 19.20 -1.29 -6.54
C ASP A 258 20.53 -1.95 -6.17
N TYR A 259 20.59 -2.60 -5.00
CA TYR A 259 21.79 -3.30 -4.52
C TYR A 259 22.03 -4.66 -5.18
N ALA A 260 20.96 -5.42 -5.43
CA ALA A 260 21.06 -6.77 -6.00
C ALA A 260 21.53 -6.74 -7.45
N LEU A 261 21.16 -5.69 -8.20
CA LEU A 261 21.31 -5.65 -9.65
C LEU A 261 21.79 -4.30 -10.18
N MET A 262 21.08 -3.20 -9.88
CA MET A 262 21.27 -1.93 -10.61
C MET A 262 22.66 -1.32 -10.38
N GLU A 263 23.22 -1.45 -9.18
CA GLU A 263 24.59 -1.00 -8.88
C GLU A 263 25.68 -1.88 -9.51
N ARG A 264 25.33 -3.08 -9.97
CA ARG A 264 26.30 -4.10 -10.41
C ARG A 264 26.33 -4.30 -11.93
N SER A 265 25.24 -3.95 -12.62
CA SER A 265 25.11 -4.16 -14.06
C SER A 265 25.64 -2.97 -14.86
N ASP A 266 26.42 -3.26 -15.89
CA ASP A 266 26.91 -2.26 -16.86
C ASP A 266 25.84 -1.86 -17.91
N LYS A 267 24.66 -2.49 -17.87
CA LYS A 267 23.56 -2.23 -18.83
C LYS A 267 22.56 -1.19 -18.34
N VAL A 268 22.81 -0.60 -17.19
CA VAL A 268 21.88 0.35 -16.57
C VAL A 268 21.93 1.70 -17.25
N VAL A 269 20.75 2.20 -17.60
CA VAL A 269 20.57 3.50 -18.24
C VAL A 269 19.48 4.27 -17.51
N VAL A 270 19.63 5.59 -17.46
CA VAL A 270 18.65 6.50 -16.88
C VAL A 270 17.93 7.26 -17.98
N VAL A 271 16.61 7.28 -17.91
CA VAL A 271 15.75 8.17 -18.69
C VAL A 271 15.37 9.36 -17.80
N PRO A 272 15.54 10.61 -18.24
CA PRO A 272 15.14 11.77 -17.46
C PRO A 272 13.61 11.85 -17.37
N ALA A 273 13.10 11.77 -16.14
CA ALA A 273 11.69 11.96 -15.81
C ALA A 273 11.40 13.47 -15.72
N ARG A 274 10.71 13.99 -16.74
CA ARG A 274 10.27 15.40 -16.81
C ARG A 274 8.84 15.61 -16.31
N PHE A 275 8.18 14.54 -15.86
CA PHE A 275 6.88 14.60 -15.19
C PHE A 275 7.03 15.09 -13.75
N ASP A 276 5.95 15.63 -13.19
CA ASP A 276 5.91 15.90 -11.76
C ASP A 276 5.94 14.58 -10.99
N TRP A 277 6.76 14.54 -9.94
CA TRP A 277 6.92 13.35 -9.12
C TRP A 277 7.07 13.76 -7.67
N SER A 278 6.37 13.03 -6.81
CA SER A 278 6.54 13.10 -5.36
C SER A 278 6.44 11.71 -4.77
N ASP A 279 7.34 11.39 -3.85
CA ASP A 279 7.25 10.17 -3.06
C ASP A 279 6.21 10.26 -1.94
N ILE A 280 5.57 11.42 -1.67
CA ILE A 280 4.68 11.62 -0.51
C ILE A 280 5.32 11.08 0.79
N GLY A 281 6.60 11.41 1.02
CA GLY A 281 7.37 10.88 2.14
C GLY A 281 7.08 11.53 3.50
N SER A 282 6.33 12.63 3.55
CA SER A 282 6.06 13.42 4.76
C SER A 282 4.73 14.17 4.72
N TRP A 283 4.26 14.61 5.87
CA TRP A 283 3.06 15.46 5.97
C TRP A 283 3.22 16.81 5.27
N SER A 284 4.44 17.36 5.18
CA SER A 284 4.69 18.58 4.41
C SER A 284 4.41 18.38 2.92
N ALA A 285 4.72 17.19 2.38
CA ALA A 285 4.39 16.85 1.00
C ALA A 285 2.88 16.71 0.78
N VAL A 286 2.15 16.16 1.75
CA VAL A 286 0.67 16.07 1.72
C VAL A 286 0.04 17.46 1.81
N ALA A 287 0.53 18.31 2.72
CA ALA A 287 0.04 19.67 2.90
C ALA A 287 0.15 20.50 1.60
N ALA A 288 1.24 20.34 0.85
CA ALA A 288 1.46 21.03 -0.42
C ALA A 288 0.37 20.76 -1.48
N LEU A 289 -0.37 19.65 -1.35
CA LEU A 289 -1.48 19.29 -2.25
C LEU A 289 -2.77 20.06 -1.97
N VAL A 290 -2.86 20.74 -0.83
CA VAL A 290 -4.06 21.45 -0.39
C VAL A 290 -3.90 22.94 -0.64
N PRO A 291 -4.85 23.63 -1.28
CA PRO A 291 -4.79 25.08 -1.45
C PRO A 291 -4.64 25.82 -0.12
N ALA A 292 -3.82 26.86 -0.12
CA ALA A 292 -3.61 27.73 1.02
C ALA A 292 -4.64 28.87 1.06
N ASP A 293 -4.97 29.33 2.28
CA ASP A 293 -5.69 30.58 2.51
C ASP A 293 -4.76 31.81 2.44
N ALA A 294 -5.27 33.00 2.81
CA ALA A 294 -4.51 34.25 2.75
C ALA A 294 -3.34 34.33 3.75
N GLN A 295 -3.36 33.50 4.80
CA GLN A 295 -2.34 33.40 5.85
C GLN A 295 -1.46 32.15 5.65
N ASN A 296 -1.56 31.52 4.48
CA ASN A 296 -0.88 30.27 4.12
C ASN A 296 -1.27 29.06 5.00
N ASN A 297 -2.42 29.10 5.68
CA ASN A 297 -2.97 27.90 6.31
C ASN A 297 -3.65 27.01 5.27
N ARG A 298 -3.66 25.70 5.53
CA ARG A 298 -4.20 24.66 4.66
C ARG A 298 -5.05 23.73 5.49
N ALA A 299 -6.24 23.38 5.00
CA ALA A 299 -7.18 22.55 5.74
C ALA A 299 -7.84 21.48 4.86
N VAL A 300 -7.94 20.27 5.42
CA VAL A 300 -8.82 19.19 4.94
C VAL A 300 -9.78 18.87 6.09
N GLY A 301 -11.06 19.17 5.89
CA GLY A 301 -12.08 19.10 6.96
C GLY A 301 -12.43 20.48 7.53
N GLU A 302 -13.23 20.48 8.60
CA GLU A 302 -13.70 21.72 9.22
C GLU A 302 -12.61 22.32 10.12
N SER A 303 -12.22 23.57 9.87
CA SER A 303 -11.14 24.22 10.61
C SER A 303 -11.34 25.72 10.80
N ILE A 304 -10.84 26.26 11.92
CA ILE A 304 -10.85 27.69 12.25
C ILE A 304 -9.42 28.13 12.57
N PHE A 305 -8.97 29.22 11.95
CA PHE A 305 -7.65 29.82 12.18
C PHE A 305 -7.84 31.23 12.74
N ILE A 306 -7.33 31.50 13.94
CA ILE A 306 -7.35 32.83 14.58
C ILE A 306 -5.91 33.24 14.87
N ASP A 307 -5.41 34.29 14.21
CA ASP A 307 -4.03 34.76 14.36
C ASP A 307 -2.99 33.63 14.17
N SER A 308 -3.19 32.80 13.14
CA SER A 308 -2.43 31.58 12.86
C SER A 308 -1.95 31.58 11.41
N HIS A 309 -0.71 31.15 11.16
CA HIS A 309 -0.08 31.16 9.82
C HIS A 309 0.66 29.86 9.51
N ASP A 310 0.78 29.53 8.21
CA ASP A 310 1.58 28.39 7.73
C ASP A 310 1.20 27.03 8.36
N ASN A 311 -0.04 26.87 8.85
CA ASN A 311 -0.49 25.63 9.47
C ASN A 311 -1.14 24.70 8.44
N PHE A 312 -0.96 23.39 8.64
CA PHE A 312 -1.72 22.36 7.95
C PHE A 312 -2.60 21.60 8.95
N VAL A 313 -3.90 21.55 8.68
CA VAL A 313 -4.88 20.80 9.47
C VAL A 313 -5.55 19.74 8.60
N GLN A 314 -5.58 18.50 9.08
CA GLN A 314 -6.41 17.44 8.51
C GLN A 314 -7.24 16.81 9.62
N SER A 315 -8.57 16.86 9.51
CA SER A 315 -9.49 16.13 10.39
C SER A 315 -10.64 15.54 9.58
N ASP A 316 -11.00 14.29 9.92
CA ASP A 316 -12.11 13.60 9.28
C ASP A 316 -13.47 13.98 9.89
N ASN A 317 -13.52 14.22 11.22
CA ASN A 317 -14.79 14.31 11.95
C ASN A 317 -14.90 15.48 12.94
N ARG A 318 -13.79 16.02 13.44
CA ARG A 318 -13.82 17.07 14.47
C ARG A 318 -13.50 18.42 13.84
N LEU A 319 -14.16 19.46 14.34
CA LEU A 319 -13.70 20.83 14.13
C LEU A 319 -12.37 21.04 14.85
N VAL A 320 -11.35 21.51 14.13
CA VAL A 320 -10.06 21.88 14.69
C VAL A 320 -9.88 23.40 14.64
N ALA A 321 -9.63 24.02 15.78
CA ALA A 321 -9.35 25.45 15.88
C ALA A 321 -7.91 25.69 16.32
N THR A 322 -7.21 26.62 15.65
CA THR A 322 -5.88 27.09 16.04
C THR A 322 -5.93 28.57 16.41
N VAL A 323 -5.22 28.94 17.47
CA VAL A 323 -5.18 30.32 17.97
C VAL A 323 -3.74 30.72 18.29
N GLY A 324 -3.18 31.70 17.59
CA GLY A 324 -1.86 32.25 17.89
C GLY A 324 -0.70 31.27 17.66
N VAL A 325 -0.85 30.35 16.72
CA VAL A 325 0.17 29.32 16.42
C VAL A 325 0.52 29.29 14.94
N ASP A 326 1.79 29.04 14.67
CA ASP A 326 2.33 29.02 13.32
C ASP A 326 3.11 27.73 13.03
N ASN A 327 3.19 27.37 11.75
CA ASN A 327 4.02 26.26 11.25
C ASN A 327 3.71 24.87 11.87
N LEU A 328 2.45 24.62 12.22
CA LEU A 328 2.02 23.33 12.75
C LEU A 328 1.38 22.43 11.70
N ILE A 329 1.69 21.14 11.80
CA ILE A 329 0.99 20.03 11.16
C ILE A 329 0.11 19.39 12.24
N ILE A 330 -1.20 19.47 12.05
CA ILE A 330 -2.21 18.92 12.95
C ILE A 330 -3.02 17.88 12.18
N VAL A 331 -2.94 16.63 12.59
CA VAL A 331 -3.65 15.52 11.95
C VAL A 331 -4.46 14.77 12.99
N ASP A 332 -5.78 14.83 12.87
CA ASP A 332 -6.75 14.19 13.77
C ASP A 332 -7.38 12.99 13.04
N THR A 333 -7.14 11.80 13.58
CA THR A 333 -7.88 10.57 13.26
C THR A 333 -8.81 10.20 14.41
N ALA A 334 -9.70 9.24 14.17
CA ALA A 334 -10.73 8.85 15.14
C ALA A 334 -10.19 8.38 16.51
N ASP A 335 -8.94 7.94 16.56
CA ASP A 335 -8.24 7.34 17.70
C ASP A 335 -6.98 8.09 18.15
N ALA A 336 -6.42 8.99 17.33
CA ALA A 336 -5.15 9.63 17.62
C ALA A 336 -5.06 11.03 16.99
N VAL A 337 -4.28 11.91 17.64
CA VAL A 337 -3.95 13.25 17.11
C VAL A 337 -2.44 13.39 17.05
N LEU A 338 -1.93 13.82 15.91
CA LEU A 338 -0.56 14.30 15.76
C LEU A 338 -0.57 15.83 15.74
N VAL A 339 0.30 16.43 16.55
CA VAL A 339 0.68 17.83 16.44
C VAL A 339 2.20 17.89 16.33
N ALA A 340 2.70 18.45 15.25
CA ALA A 340 4.14 18.57 15.01
C ALA A 340 4.46 19.90 14.33
N HIS A 341 5.64 20.46 14.60
CA HIS A 341 6.16 21.56 13.79
C HIS A 341 6.53 21.05 12.39
N ALA A 342 6.27 21.83 11.35
CA ALA A 342 6.47 21.43 9.95
C ALA A 342 7.93 21.00 9.65
N ASP A 343 8.92 21.71 10.19
CA ASP A 343 10.35 21.37 10.08
C ASP A 343 10.73 20.00 10.69
N ARG A 344 9.86 19.44 11.51
CA ARG A 344 10.07 18.15 12.19
C ARG A 344 9.18 17.06 11.62
N ALA A 345 8.56 17.25 10.45
CA ALA A 345 7.69 16.26 9.82
C ALA A 345 8.35 14.87 9.65
N GLN A 346 9.66 14.82 9.38
CA GLN A 346 10.41 13.56 9.27
C GLN A 346 10.56 12.81 10.61
N ASP A 347 10.44 13.51 11.76
CA ASP A 347 10.57 12.91 13.09
C ASP A 347 9.31 12.14 13.52
N VAL A 348 8.19 12.26 12.82
CA VAL A 348 6.95 11.51 13.08
C VAL A 348 7.19 9.99 13.15
N ARG A 349 8.15 9.47 12.36
CA ARG A 349 8.58 8.06 12.43
C ARG A 349 9.00 7.61 13.83
N ARG A 350 9.49 8.53 14.67
CA ARG A 350 9.90 8.24 16.06
C ARG A 350 8.69 7.95 16.95
N VAL A 351 7.56 8.62 16.70
CA VAL A 351 6.30 8.33 17.39
C VAL A 351 5.82 6.92 17.04
N ALA A 352 5.77 6.59 15.75
CA ALA A 352 5.39 5.26 15.29
C ALA A 352 6.30 4.16 15.89
N ARG A 353 7.61 4.40 15.96
CA ARG A 353 8.56 3.48 16.62
C ARG A 353 8.25 3.30 18.10
N GLN A 354 8.04 4.38 18.86
CA GLN A 354 7.72 4.28 20.28
C GLN A 354 6.39 3.56 20.53
N LEU A 355 5.39 3.77 19.69
CA LEU A 355 4.11 3.05 19.78
C LEU A 355 4.30 1.55 19.50
N LYS A 356 5.13 1.20 18.51
CA LYS A 356 5.51 -0.19 18.23
C LYS A 356 6.23 -0.83 19.43
N ASP A 357 7.22 -0.15 19.99
CA ASP A 357 8.01 -0.65 21.14
C ASP A 357 7.13 -0.83 22.39
N LYS A 358 6.03 -0.10 22.49
CA LYS A 358 5.01 -0.21 23.56
C LYS A 358 3.86 -1.17 23.20
N GLU A 359 3.90 -1.78 22.03
CA GLU A 359 2.82 -2.63 21.49
C GLU A 359 1.44 -1.93 21.47
N HIS A 360 1.43 -0.60 21.32
CA HIS A 360 0.22 0.20 21.39
C HIS A 360 -0.63 0.04 20.12
N GLU A 361 -1.95 -0.17 20.25
CA GLU A 361 -2.85 -0.46 19.12
C GLU A 361 -2.83 0.61 18.02
N ALA A 362 -2.72 1.89 18.39
CA ALA A 362 -2.56 3.03 17.46
C ALA A 362 -1.31 2.99 16.56
N TYR A 363 -0.41 2.01 16.70
CA TYR A 363 0.60 1.69 15.67
C TYR A 363 0.05 0.70 14.63
N ARG A 364 -0.76 -0.26 15.09
CA ARG A 364 -1.19 -1.43 14.33
C ARG A 364 -2.44 -1.17 13.50
N LEU A 365 -3.47 -0.59 14.12
CA LEU A 365 -4.80 -0.51 13.55
C LEU A 365 -5.40 0.89 13.75
N HIS A 366 -6.34 1.23 12.87
CA HIS A 366 -7.27 2.32 13.08
C HIS A 366 -8.45 1.84 13.93
N ARG A 367 -9.23 2.79 14.45
CA ARG A 367 -10.50 2.48 15.12
C ARG A 367 -11.44 1.66 14.23
N THR A 368 -11.44 1.94 12.93
CA THR A 368 -12.13 1.16 11.90
C THR A 368 -11.12 0.31 11.14
N VAL A 369 -11.42 -0.98 10.99
CA VAL A 369 -10.52 -1.96 10.41
C VAL A 369 -11.22 -2.68 9.26
N SER A 370 -10.56 -2.70 8.10
CA SER A 370 -11.01 -3.41 6.91
C SER A 370 -10.73 -4.90 6.98
N ARG A 371 -11.70 -5.67 6.51
CA ARG A 371 -11.66 -7.13 6.41
C ARG A 371 -12.23 -7.57 5.05
N PRO A 372 -11.94 -8.78 4.59
CA PRO A 372 -12.43 -9.28 3.31
C PRO A 372 -13.96 -9.28 3.20
N TRP A 373 -14.64 -9.52 4.33
CA TRP A 373 -16.09 -9.53 4.45
C TRP A 373 -16.73 -8.14 4.66
N GLY A 374 -15.95 -7.09 4.91
CA GLY A 374 -16.46 -5.76 5.27
C GLY A 374 -15.56 -5.03 6.26
N THR A 375 -16.12 -4.41 7.30
CA THR A 375 -15.34 -3.65 8.30
C THR A 375 -15.86 -3.88 9.72
N TYR A 376 -15.02 -3.64 10.72
CA TYR A 376 -15.50 -3.37 12.08
C TYR A 376 -14.90 -2.08 12.61
N THR A 377 -15.63 -1.40 13.48
CA THR A 377 -15.18 -0.19 14.20
C THR A 377 -15.34 -0.41 15.68
N VAL A 378 -14.27 -0.28 16.47
CA VAL A 378 -14.40 -0.29 17.94
C VAL A 378 -14.99 1.04 18.37
N LEU A 379 -16.24 1.04 18.83
CA LEU A 379 -16.93 2.26 19.26
C LEU A 379 -16.50 2.66 20.67
N GLU A 380 -16.39 1.69 21.58
CA GLU A 380 -16.00 1.92 22.97
C GLU A 380 -15.44 0.64 23.56
N GLU A 381 -14.49 0.76 24.48
CA GLU A 381 -13.90 -0.37 25.20
C GLU A 381 -13.65 0.03 26.65
N GLY A 382 -13.98 -0.89 27.55
CA GLY A 382 -13.74 -0.76 28.98
C GLY A 382 -13.40 -2.11 29.61
N PRO A 383 -13.15 -2.17 30.93
CA PRO A 383 -12.58 -3.35 31.57
C PRO A 383 -13.36 -4.67 31.40
N ARG A 384 -14.66 -4.60 31.09
CA ARG A 384 -15.53 -5.78 30.94
C ARG A 384 -16.45 -5.71 29.74
N PHE A 385 -16.25 -4.75 28.84
CA PHE A 385 -17.08 -4.61 27.65
C PHE A 385 -16.30 -4.04 26.47
N LYS A 386 -16.71 -4.42 25.27
CA LYS A 386 -16.23 -3.84 24.01
C LYS A 386 -17.39 -3.73 23.04
N ILE A 387 -17.61 -2.55 22.50
CA ILE A 387 -18.69 -2.28 21.55
C ILE A 387 -18.09 -2.11 20.17
N LYS A 388 -18.58 -2.88 19.20
CA LYS A 388 -18.17 -2.79 17.80
C LYS A 388 -19.35 -2.46 16.92
N ARG A 389 -19.14 -1.59 15.93
CA ARG A 389 -19.99 -1.50 14.73
C ARG A 389 -19.39 -2.39 13.66
N ILE A 390 -20.11 -3.40 13.22
CA ILE A 390 -19.66 -4.33 12.17
C ILE A 390 -20.50 -4.09 10.92
N VAL A 391 -19.82 -3.92 9.78
CA VAL A 391 -20.44 -3.79 8.45
C VAL A 391 -20.05 -5.00 7.63
N VAL A 392 -21.00 -5.77 7.14
CA VAL A 392 -20.76 -6.96 6.30
C VAL A 392 -21.28 -6.68 4.90
N LYS A 393 -20.40 -6.80 3.89
CA LYS A 393 -20.73 -6.59 2.47
C LYS A 393 -21.82 -7.57 1.99
N PRO A 394 -22.61 -7.21 0.95
CA PRO A 394 -23.56 -8.12 0.34
C PRO A 394 -22.97 -9.50 0.00
N GLY A 395 -23.67 -10.57 0.40
CA GLY A 395 -23.24 -11.96 0.16
C GLY A 395 -22.02 -12.42 0.97
N ALA A 396 -21.39 -11.54 1.76
CA ALA A 396 -20.23 -11.89 2.57
C ALA A 396 -20.62 -12.51 3.92
N LYS A 397 -19.66 -13.21 4.53
CA LYS A 397 -19.81 -13.82 5.85
C LYS A 397 -18.52 -13.77 6.65
N LEU A 398 -18.66 -13.73 7.97
CA LEU A 398 -17.55 -13.91 8.89
C LEU A 398 -17.16 -15.40 8.96
N SER A 399 -16.01 -15.71 9.58
CA SER A 399 -15.61 -17.09 9.85
C SER A 399 -16.63 -17.77 10.76
N LEU A 400 -16.76 -19.10 10.64
CA LEU A 400 -17.41 -19.86 11.71
C LEU A 400 -16.42 -19.90 12.87
N GLN A 401 -16.80 -19.36 14.01
CA GLN A 401 -15.88 -19.14 15.11
C GLN A 401 -16.55 -19.36 16.47
N MET A 402 -15.75 -19.36 17.52
CA MET A 402 -16.16 -19.44 18.92
C MET A 402 -15.16 -18.65 19.77
N HIS A 403 -15.60 -18.13 20.90
CA HIS A 403 -14.76 -17.53 21.93
C HIS A 403 -15.08 -18.18 23.28
N HIS A 404 -14.08 -18.40 24.13
CA HIS A 404 -14.26 -19.09 25.42
C HIS A 404 -14.71 -18.15 26.54
N HIS A 405 -14.32 -16.88 26.50
CA HIS A 405 -14.37 -16.02 27.70
C HIS A 405 -15.34 -14.85 27.63
N ARG A 406 -16.02 -14.66 26.49
CA ARG A 406 -16.98 -13.57 26.30
C ARG A 406 -18.32 -14.07 25.79
N ASN A 407 -19.36 -13.29 26.07
CA ASN A 407 -20.63 -13.35 25.38
C ASN A 407 -20.72 -12.17 24.41
N GLU A 408 -21.57 -12.28 23.41
CA GLU A 408 -21.82 -11.21 22.45
C GLU A 408 -23.33 -10.97 22.31
N HIS A 409 -23.73 -9.72 22.21
CA HIS A 409 -25.09 -9.33 21.86
C HIS A 409 -25.06 -8.52 20.57
N TRP A 410 -25.74 -9.02 19.54
CA TRP A 410 -25.74 -8.41 18.22
C TRP A 410 -27.10 -7.76 17.96
N VAL A 411 -27.09 -6.48 17.65
CA VAL A 411 -28.29 -5.72 17.26
C VAL A 411 -28.15 -5.32 15.79
N VAL A 412 -29.11 -5.70 14.95
CA VAL A 412 -29.11 -5.35 13.53
C VAL A 412 -29.65 -3.93 13.36
N VAL A 413 -28.82 -3.00 12.89
CA VAL A 413 -29.18 -1.60 12.65
C VAL A 413 -29.65 -1.38 11.21
N GLU A 414 -29.09 -2.13 10.26
CA GLU A 414 -29.41 -2.03 8.85
C GLU A 414 -29.23 -3.38 8.16
N GLY A 415 -30.08 -3.66 7.16
CA GLY A 415 -30.09 -4.94 6.45
C GLY A 415 -30.76 -6.06 7.24
N MET A 416 -30.35 -7.30 6.94
CA MET A 416 -30.84 -8.52 7.57
C MET A 416 -29.66 -9.46 7.79
N ALA A 417 -29.50 -9.96 9.01
CA ALA A 417 -28.46 -10.91 9.33
C ALA A 417 -28.98 -12.35 9.20
N LYS A 418 -28.14 -13.24 8.68
CA LYS A 418 -28.32 -14.68 8.83
C LYS A 418 -27.30 -15.18 9.85
N VAL A 419 -27.79 -15.69 10.97
CA VAL A 419 -26.98 -16.02 12.15
C VAL A 419 -26.99 -17.52 12.39
N THR A 420 -25.80 -18.10 12.46
CA THR A 420 -25.60 -19.44 13.01
C THR A 420 -25.22 -19.28 14.48
N ASN A 421 -25.90 -20.03 15.37
CA ASN A 421 -25.62 -20.07 16.80
C ASN A 421 -25.85 -21.51 17.31
N ASN A 422 -24.85 -22.07 17.98
CA ASN A 422 -24.82 -23.46 18.45
C ASN A 422 -26.15 -23.88 19.11
N GLY A 423 -26.74 -24.99 18.65
CA GLY A 423 -27.97 -25.56 19.22
C GLY A 423 -29.29 -25.14 18.57
N THR A 424 -29.34 -24.03 17.83
CA THR A 424 -30.59 -23.54 17.17
C THR A 424 -30.57 -23.59 15.64
N GLY A 425 -29.45 -24.00 15.04
CA GLY A 425 -29.26 -23.90 13.59
C GLY A 425 -29.11 -22.44 13.13
N THR A 426 -29.43 -22.19 11.86
CA THR A 426 -29.33 -20.86 11.26
C THR A 426 -30.68 -20.17 11.21
N HIS A 427 -30.76 -18.91 11.64
CA HIS A 427 -31.98 -18.10 11.61
C HIS A 427 -31.69 -16.68 11.08
N LEU A 428 -32.76 -15.97 10.70
CA LEU A 428 -32.67 -14.58 10.26
C LEU A 428 -32.94 -13.64 11.44
N VAL A 429 -32.23 -12.51 11.46
CA VAL A 429 -32.42 -11.41 12.43
C VAL A 429 -32.64 -10.14 11.60
N ALA A 430 -33.83 -9.55 11.71
CA ALA A 430 -34.22 -8.38 10.94
C ALA A 430 -33.70 -7.08 11.57
N LYS A 431 -33.81 -5.97 10.84
CA LYS A 431 -33.52 -4.63 11.36
C LYS A 431 -34.30 -4.36 12.65
N ASN A 432 -33.61 -3.80 13.65
CA ASN A 432 -34.05 -3.55 15.02
C ASN A 432 -34.30 -4.80 15.88
N GLU A 433 -33.99 -6.00 15.39
CA GLU A 433 -33.95 -7.21 16.21
C GLU A 433 -32.53 -7.48 16.71
N SER A 434 -32.43 -8.39 17.68
CA SER A 434 -31.15 -8.78 18.25
C SER A 434 -31.03 -10.28 18.49
N THR A 435 -29.80 -10.73 18.68
CA THR A 435 -29.49 -12.12 19.05
C THR A 435 -28.36 -12.15 20.06
N PHE A 436 -28.34 -13.19 20.90
CA PHE A 436 -27.34 -13.40 21.95
C PHE A 436 -26.48 -14.61 21.63
N ILE A 437 -25.17 -14.42 21.67
CA ILE A 437 -24.17 -15.45 21.45
C ILE A 437 -23.50 -15.75 22.79
N ALA A 438 -23.74 -16.94 23.32
CA ALA A 438 -23.12 -17.38 24.57
C ALA A 438 -21.65 -17.78 24.35
N ALA A 439 -20.83 -17.62 25.39
CA ALA A 439 -19.48 -18.15 25.43
C ALA A 439 -19.47 -19.67 25.11
N GLY A 440 -18.49 -20.12 24.33
CA GLY A 440 -18.39 -21.51 23.88
C GLY A 440 -19.35 -21.91 22.75
N HIS A 441 -20.22 -21.02 22.28
CA HIS A 441 -21.07 -21.31 21.13
C HIS A 441 -20.34 -21.07 19.81
N LYS A 442 -20.36 -22.06 18.92
CA LYS A 442 -20.01 -21.86 17.52
C LYS A 442 -21.02 -20.95 16.86
N HIS A 443 -20.55 -19.86 16.26
CA HIS A 443 -21.41 -18.84 15.66
C HIS A 443 -20.82 -18.26 14.38
N ARG A 444 -21.69 -17.72 13.53
CA ARG A 444 -21.33 -17.04 12.28
C ARG A 444 -22.37 -15.97 11.93
N LEU A 445 -21.89 -14.82 11.49
CA LEU A 445 -22.69 -13.76 10.89
C LEU A 445 -22.54 -13.78 9.37
N GLU A 446 -23.66 -13.82 8.65
CA GLU A 446 -23.72 -13.74 7.18
C GLU A 446 -24.65 -12.60 6.76
N ASN A 447 -24.29 -11.88 5.69
CA ASN A 447 -25.19 -10.96 5.00
C ASN A 447 -25.77 -11.64 3.75
N PRO A 448 -26.99 -12.18 3.81
CA PRO A 448 -27.66 -12.78 2.65
C PRO A 448 -28.25 -11.72 1.68
N GLY A 449 -28.19 -10.44 2.03
CA GLY A 449 -28.82 -9.35 1.29
C GLY A 449 -27.96 -8.79 0.16
N VAL A 450 -28.51 -7.76 -0.49
CA VAL A 450 -27.90 -7.01 -1.60
C VAL A 450 -27.43 -5.61 -1.20
N ILE A 451 -27.63 -5.22 0.06
CA ILE A 451 -27.11 -3.99 0.68
C ILE A 451 -26.20 -4.37 1.85
N ASP A 452 -25.42 -3.41 2.36
CA ASP A 452 -24.60 -3.63 3.54
C ASP A 452 -25.46 -4.02 4.76
N LEU A 453 -24.99 -5.01 5.51
CA LEU A 453 -25.53 -5.38 6.82
C LEU A 453 -24.73 -4.63 7.87
N VAL A 454 -25.40 -3.86 8.71
CA VAL A 454 -24.77 -3.13 9.82
C VAL A 454 -25.30 -3.67 11.14
N ILE A 455 -24.40 -4.13 12.00
CA ILE A 455 -24.74 -4.54 13.37
C ILE A 455 -23.95 -3.75 14.40
N ILE A 456 -24.53 -3.59 15.59
CA ILE A 456 -23.80 -3.24 16.80
C ILE A 456 -23.61 -4.51 17.61
N GLU A 457 -22.36 -4.87 17.84
CA GLU A 457 -21.95 -5.96 18.70
C GLU A 457 -21.52 -5.40 20.05
N VAL A 458 -22.12 -5.90 21.13
CA VAL A 458 -21.67 -5.65 22.49
C VAL A 458 -21.07 -6.94 23.02
N GLN A 459 -19.75 -6.92 23.24
CA GLN A 459 -19.03 -8.01 23.88
C GLN A 459 -18.99 -7.78 25.40
N SER A 460 -19.16 -8.84 26.18
CA SER A 460 -19.08 -8.78 27.65
C SER A 460 -18.45 -10.04 28.21
N GLY A 461 -17.44 -9.88 29.07
CA GLY A 461 -16.65 -10.99 29.61
C GLY A 461 -15.45 -10.52 30.42
N GLU A 462 -14.70 -11.47 30.98
CA GLU A 462 -13.44 -11.19 31.70
C GLU A 462 -12.27 -10.96 30.74
N TYR A 463 -12.35 -11.51 29.53
CA TYR A 463 -11.34 -11.37 28.48
C TYR A 463 -11.99 -11.11 27.13
N LEU A 464 -11.55 -10.06 26.43
CA LEU A 464 -12.15 -9.57 25.18
C LEU A 464 -11.14 -9.52 24.01
N GLY A 465 -9.95 -10.10 24.19
CA GLY A 465 -8.93 -10.20 23.15
C GLY A 465 -9.41 -10.97 21.92
N GLU A 466 -8.83 -10.67 20.75
CA GLU A 466 -9.16 -11.41 19.51
C GLU A 466 -8.43 -12.77 19.40
N ASP A 467 -7.46 -13.02 20.27
CA ASP A 467 -6.73 -14.29 20.42
C ASP A 467 -7.55 -15.39 21.13
N ASP A 468 -8.67 -15.04 21.78
CA ASP A 468 -9.67 -16.01 22.29
C ASP A 468 -10.50 -16.65 21.17
N ILE A 469 -10.36 -16.19 19.93
CA ILE A 469 -11.18 -16.66 18.80
C ILE A 469 -10.63 -17.97 18.24
N VAL A 470 -11.39 -19.05 18.41
CA VAL A 470 -11.19 -20.34 17.72
C VAL A 470 -11.96 -20.33 16.40
N ARG A 471 -11.28 -20.60 15.28
CA ARG A 471 -11.88 -20.63 13.94
C ARG A 471 -12.09 -22.07 13.50
N PHE A 472 -13.21 -22.34 12.83
CA PHE A 472 -13.56 -23.67 12.32
C PHE A 472 -13.66 -23.71 10.79
N GLU A 473 -14.08 -22.58 10.19
CA GLU A 473 -14.18 -22.43 8.75
C GLU A 473 -13.92 -20.98 8.38
N ASP A 474 -12.91 -20.73 7.56
CA ASP A 474 -12.56 -19.42 7.01
C ASP A 474 -12.36 -19.50 5.50
N GLN A 475 -13.05 -18.64 4.75
CA GLN A 475 -12.93 -18.57 3.30
C GLN A 475 -11.90 -17.53 2.82
N TYR A 476 -11.17 -16.90 3.76
CA TYR A 476 -10.27 -15.79 3.47
C TYR A 476 -8.79 -16.14 3.67
N GLY A 477 -8.50 -17.39 4.03
CA GLY A 477 -7.14 -17.92 4.19
C GLY A 477 -6.49 -17.56 5.52
N ARG A 478 -7.26 -17.22 6.56
CA ARG A 478 -6.75 -17.13 7.93
C ARG A 478 -6.61 -18.51 8.52
N THR A 479 -5.64 -18.69 9.42
CA THR A 479 -5.40 -19.97 10.11
C THR A 479 -6.68 -20.45 10.79
N VAL A 480 -7.07 -21.68 10.47
CA VAL A 480 -8.16 -22.45 11.08
C VAL A 480 -7.56 -23.36 12.15
#